data_AF-A0A2R8ACS8-F1
#
_entry.id   AF-A0A2R8ACS8-F1
#
_cell.length_a   1.000
_cell.length_b   1.000
_cell.length_c   1.000
_cell.angle_alpha   90.00
_cell.angle_beta   90.00
_cell.angle_gamma   90.00
#
_symmetry.space_group_name_H-M   'P 1'
#
loop_
_entity.id
_entity.type
_entity.pdbx_description
1 polymer ?
#
loop_
_entity_poly.entity_id
_entity_poly.type
_entity_poly.pdbx_seq_one_letter_code
_entity_poly.pdbx_strand_id
1 'polypeptide(L)'
;MRLKIAAAVALLGVVAGCAPQVSLLPAGSLVRNGCYTVDIYDDAYGRNEVQAPKEGLPANWNAYLGVWGDSAWNGGQCHELWVTEVFQDGSAVIIDTTAPFGDLRAVSHRGPARINSAGDLVVAHRSGRSVVYSFEGSRLRGLRYNEDGSVDQVLLSRQPQ
;
A
#
# COMPACT_ATOMS: atom_id res chain seq x y z
N MET A 1 13.81 10.16 -61.56
CA MET A 1 13.47 8.73 -61.73
C MET A 1 14.55 7.94 -61.01
N ARG A 2 14.38 7.18 -59.92
CA ARG A 2 13.24 6.64 -59.18
C ARG A 2 13.62 6.64 -57.68
N LEU A 3 12.74 7.14 -56.81
CA LEU A 3 12.83 6.98 -55.35
C LEU A 3 12.47 5.52 -55.00
N LYS A 4 13.31 4.80 -54.25
CA LYS A 4 12.94 3.52 -53.64
C LYS A 4 12.63 3.77 -52.17
N ILE A 5 11.34 3.75 -51.83
CA ILE A 5 10.84 3.78 -50.45
C ILE A 5 10.99 2.36 -49.90
N ALA A 6 11.88 2.16 -48.94
CA ALA A 6 11.95 0.93 -48.15
C ALA A 6 11.10 1.15 -46.89
N ALA A 7 9.95 0.48 -46.84
CA ALA A 7 9.08 0.46 -45.67
C ALA A 7 9.73 -0.37 -44.55
N ALA A 8 10.14 0.30 -43.47
CA ALA A 8 10.52 -0.37 -42.25
C ALA A 8 9.25 -0.68 -41.44
N VAL A 9 8.81 -1.94 -41.48
CA VAL A 9 7.76 -2.46 -40.60
C VAL A 9 8.38 -2.67 -39.22
N ALA A 10 8.13 -1.71 -38.31
CA ALA A 10 8.47 -1.87 -36.90
C ALA A 10 7.50 -2.87 -36.26
N LEU A 11 7.98 -4.09 -36.01
CA LEU A 11 7.31 -5.09 -35.18
C LEU A 11 7.29 -4.58 -33.73
N LEU A 12 6.14 -4.03 -33.31
CA LEU A 12 5.79 -3.82 -31.91
C LEU A 12 5.51 -5.18 -31.27
N GLY A 13 6.55 -5.81 -30.74
CA GLY A 13 6.42 -6.96 -29.85
C GLY A 13 5.84 -6.49 -28.51
N VAL A 14 4.52 -6.59 -28.34
CA VAL A 14 3.87 -6.45 -27.05
C VAL A 14 4.24 -7.68 -26.22
N VAL A 15 5.25 -7.55 -25.36
CA VAL A 15 5.52 -8.56 -24.33
C VAL A 15 4.43 -8.40 -23.29
N ALA A 16 3.29 -9.06 -23.51
CA ALA A 16 2.25 -9.21 -22.51
C ALA A 16 2.81 -10.13 -21.41
N GLY A 17 3.47 -9.53 -20.41
CA GLY A 17 3.87 -10.25 -19.21
C GLY A 17 2.61 -10.78 -18.52
N CYS A 18 2.55 -12.10 -18.32
CA CYS A 18 1.52 -12.75 -17.51
C CYS A 18 1.70 -12.32 -16.04
N ALA A 19 1.25 -11.13 -15.69
CA ALA A 19 1.01 -10.78 -14.30
C ALA A 19 -0.26 -11.52 -13.84
N PRO A 20 -0.24 -12.25 -12.72
CA PRO A 20 -1.44 -12.89 -12.19
C PRO A 20 -2.51 -11.82 -11.94
N GLN A 21 -3.67 -11.99 -12.57
CA GLN A 21 -4.80 -11.08 -12.39
C GLN A 21 -5.48 -11.38 -11.05
N VAL A 22 -5.31 -10.48 -10.08
CA VAL A 22 -6.02 -10.55 -8.80
C VAL A 22 -7.46 -10.09 -9.01
N SER A 23 -8.43 -10.94 -8.68
CA SER A 23 -9.85 -10.56 -8.67
C SER A 23 -10.14 -9.66 -7.47
N LEU A 24 -10.46 -8.40 -7.70
CA LEU A 24 -10.68 -7.43 -6.64
C LEU A 24 -12.03 -7.63 -5.96
N LEU A 25 -12.02 -7.59 -4.63
CA LEU A 25 -13.23 -7.60 -3.81
C LEU A 25 -13.92 -6.23 -3.88
N PRO A 26 -15.27 -6.19 -3.88
CA PRO A 26 -16.00 -4.94 -3.92
C PRO A 26 -15.70 -4.10 -2.67
N ALA A 27 -15.64 -2.77 -2.81
CA ALA A 27 -15.31 -1.86 -1.71
C ALA A 27 -16.16 -2.12 -0.45
N GLY A 28 -17.46 -2.35 -0.62
CA GLY A 28 -18.40 -2.58 0.50
C GLY A 28 -18.11 -3.83 1.33
N SER A 29 -17.37 -4.82 0.83
CA SER A 29 -16.98 -5.99 1.61
C SER A 29 -15.71 -5.79 2.44
N LEU A 30 -15.03 -4.64 2.29
CA LEU A 30 -13.73 -4.36 2.90
C LEU A 30 -13.79 -3.19 3.90
N VAL A 31 -14.76 -2.29 3.73
CA VAL A 31 -14.99 -1.19 4.66
C VAL A 31 -15.63 -1.71 5.94
N ARG A 32 -15.13 -1.26 7.08
CA ARG A 32 -15.73 -1.55 8.38
C ARG A 32 -15.57 -0.32 9.27
N ASN A 33 -16.60 0.54 9.26
CA ASN A 33 -16.59 1.78 10.04
C ASN A 33 -16.39 1.49 11.52
N GLY A 34 -15.47 2.20 12.17
CA GLY A 34 -15.10 1.95 13.57
C GLY A 34 -14.23 0.71 13.76
N CYS A 35 -13.57 0.21 12.70
CA CYS A 35 -12.54 -0.80 12.83
C CYS A 35 -11.36 -0.22 13.61
N TYR A 36 -11.19 -0.69 14.84
CA TYR A 36 -10.09 -0.32 15.71
C TYR A 36 -9.08 -1.46 15.80
N THR A 37 -7.79 -1.13 15.85
CA THR A 37 -6.68 -2.10 15.96
C THR A 37 -6.10 -2.11 17.36
N VAL A 38 -5.11 -1.26 17.63
CA VAL A 38 -4.41 -1.10 18.90
C VAL A 38 -3.95 0.34 19.07
N ASP A 39 -3.81 0.78 20.32
CA ASP A 39 -3.20 2.08 20.60
C ASP A 39 -1.69 2.02 20.29
N ILE A 40 -1.25 2.98 19.47
CA ILE A 40 0.16 3.26 19.28
C ILE A 40 0.55 4.31 20.31
N TYR A 41 1.30 3.90 21.33
CA TYR A 41 1.76 4.82 22.36
C TYR A 41 2.71 5.86 21.78
N ASP A 42 2.62 7.07 22.32
CA ASP A 42 3.60 8.12 22.10
C ASP A 42 4.98 7.58 22.46
N ASP A 43 5.91 7.68 21.51
CA ASP A 43 7.29 7.42 21.80
C ASP A 43 7.96 8.74 22.19
N ALA A 44 8.86 8.69 23.19
CA ALA A 44 9.54 9.88 23.71
C ALA A 44 10.40 10.65 22.67
N TYR A 45 10.48 10.12 21.44
CA TYR A 45 11.25 10.65 20.32
C TYR A 45 10.37 11.07 19.13
N GLY A 46 9.03 11.01 19.24
CA GLY A 46 8.08 11.44 18.20
C GLY A 46 8.18 10.64 16.88
N ARG A 47 8.73 9.42 16.89
CA ARG A 47 8.90 8.59 15.69
C ARG A 47 7.61 7.87 15.26
N ASN A 48 6.56 7.94 16.09
CA ASN A 48 5.22 7.49 15.75
C ASN A 48 4.35 8.61 15.16
N GLU A 49 4.81 9.86 15.23
CA GLU A 49 4.11 11.00 14.63
C GLU A 49 4.20 10.96 13.10
N VAL A 50 3.11 11.38 12.44
CA VAL A 50 3.12 11.60 10.99
C VAL A 50 3.80 12.94 10.70
N GLN A 51 4.89 12.89 9.95
CA GLN A 51 5.56 14.10 9.51
C GLN A 51 4.71 14.88 8.51
N ALA A 52 4.88 16.20 8.53
CA ALA A 52 4.29 17.07 7.52
C ALA A 52 4.79 16.72 6.10
N PRO A 53 3.99 16.98 5.05
CA PRO A 53 4.43 16.87 3.67
C PRO A 53 5.73 17.63 3.42
N LYS A 54 6.71 16.99 2.78
CA LYS A 54 8.02 17.59 2.53
C LYS A 54 8.02 18.36 1.22
N GLU A 55 8.60 19.55 1.22
CA GLU A 55 8.85 20.32 -0.01
C GLU A 55 9.79 19.55 -0.95
N GLY A 56 9.51 19.63 -2.25
CA GLY A 56 10.32 18.94 -3.28
C GLY A 56 10.04 17.44 -3.45
N LEU A 57 9.21 16.82 -2.61
CA LEU A 57 8.69 15.47 -2.88
C LEU A 57 7.54 15.51 -3.91
N PRO A 58 7.41 14.48 -4.77
CA PRO A 58 6.24 14.33 -5.62
C PRO A 58 4.94 14.34 -4.80
N ALA A 59 3.92 15.04 -5.29
CA ALA A 59 2.65 15.19 -4.57
C ALA A 59 1.98 13.84 -4.27
N ASN A 60 2.07 12.88 -5.20
CA ASN A 60 1.57 11.52 -5.01
C ASN A 60 2.35 10.72 -3.94
N TRP A 61 3.60 11.06 -3.67
CA TRP A 61 4.36 10.45 -2.58
C TRP A 61 3.97 11.05 -1.23
N ASN A 62 3.88 12.38 -1.15
CA ASN A 62 3.37 13.09 0.02
C ASN A 62 1.93 12.65 0.37
N ALA A 63 1.13 12.27 -0.63
CA ALA A 63 -0.24 11.80 -0.42
C ALA A 63 -0.33 10.54 0.44
N TYR A 64 0.73 9.73 0.57
CA TYR A 64 0.71 8.56 1.46
C TYR A 64 0.77 8.94 2.95
N LEU A 65 1.42 10.05 3.30
CA LEU A 65 1.59 10.48 4.70
C LEU A 65 0.23 10.59 5.40
N GLY A 66 0.11 9.99 6.59
CA GLY A 66 -1.13 9.99 7.37
C GLY A 66 -1.47 8.64 7.98
N VAL A 67 -2.62 8.62 8.64
CA VAL A 67 -3.25 7.43 9.21
C VAL A 67 -4.35 6.96 8.27
N TRP A 68 -4.39 5.67 8.01
CA TRP A 68 -5.30 5.02 7.07
C TRP A 68 -5.95 3.81 7.74
N GLY A 69 -7.28 3.82 7.88
CA GLY A 69 -8.02 2.85 8.69
C GLY A 69 -9.44 2.61 8.23
N ASP A 70 -10.34 2.31 9.18
CA ASP A 70 -11.77 1.98 8.97
C ASP A 70 -12.01 0.79 8.01
N SER A 71 -11.11 -0.19 8.01
CA SER A 71 -11.20 -1.34 7.11
C SER A 71 -10.62 -2.60 7.70
N ALA A 72 -10.93 -3.72 7.06
CA ALA A 72 -10.47 -5.03 7.48
C ALA A 72 -9.96 -5.87 6.30
N TRP A 73 -8.92 -6.66 6.55
CA TRP A 73 -8.42 -7.66 5.61
C TRP A 73 -9.53 -8.65 5.26
N ASN A 74 -9.94 -8.70 3.99
CA ASN A 74 -11.07 -9.47 3.48
C ASN A 74 -12.37 -9.27 4.29
N GLY A 75 -12.54 -8.10 4.94
CA GLY A 75 -13.68 -7.79 5.82
C GLY A 75 -13.59 -8.38 7.24
N GLY A 76 -12.58 -9.20 7.54
CA GLY A 76 -12.41 -9.89 8.82
C GLY A 76 -11.63 -9.09 9.86
N GLN A 77 -10.30 -9.11 9.74
CA GLN A 77 -9.39 -8.53 10.73
C GLN A 77 -9.19 -7.03 10.48
N CYS A 78 -9.55 -6.19 11.44
CA CYS A 78 -9.32 -4.74 11.35
C CYS A 78 -7.84 -4.44 11.13
N HIS A 79 -7.58 -3.45 10.29
CA HIS A 79 -6.25 -3.02 9.91
C HIS A 79 -6.17 -1.51 9.79
N GLU A 80 -5.06 -0.97 10.27
CA GLU A 80 -4.71 0.43 10.13
C GLU A 80 -3.23 0.56 9.76
N LEU A 81 -2.95 1.48 8.84
CA LEU A 81 -1.62 1.79 8.33
C LEU A 81 -1.29 3.25 8.65
N TRP A 82 -0.20 3.46 9.37
CA TRP A 82 0.40 4.76 9.57
C TRP A 82 1.57 4.89 8.61
N VAL A 83 1.56 5.90 7.76
CA VAL A 83 2.73 6.28 6.97
C VAL A 83 3.32 7.52 7.63
N THR A 84 4.33 7.31 8.47
CA THR A 84 4.87 8.34 9.36
C THR A 84 5.89 9.22 8.64
N GLU A 85 6.60 8.68 7.66
CA GLU A 85 7.63 9.41 6.93
C GLU A 85 7.82 8.89 5.50
N VAL A 86 8.10 9.80 4.57
CA VAL A 86 8.52 9.51 3.20
C VAL A 86 9.80 10.29 2.89
N PHE A 87 10.75 9.67 2.18
CA PHE A 87 12.04 10.24 1.84
C PHE A 87 12.19 10.49 0.33
N GLN A 88 13.17 11.31 -0.04
CA GLN A 88 13.44 11.69 -1.44
C GLN A 88 13.84 10.52 -2.35
N ASP A 89 14.36 9.45 -1.79
CA ASP A 89 14.74 8.24 -2.53
C ASP A 89 13.58 7.25 -2.70
N GLY A 90 12.38 7.61 -2.23
CA GLY A 90 11.18 6.78 -2.25
C GLY A 90 11.09 5.78 -1.11
N SER A 91 12.07 5.73 -0.20
CA SER A 91 11.89 4.99 1.05
C SER A 91 10.81 5.66 1.92
N ALA A 92 10.19 4.87 2.79
CA ALA A 92 9.18 5.31 3.72
C ALA A 92 9.26 4.54 5.03
N VAL A 93 8.70 5.11 6.09
CA VAL A 93 8.50 4.44 7.37
C VAL A 93 7.02 4.29 7.62
N ILE A 94 6.63 3.09 8.03
CA ILE A 94 5.26 2.77 8.37
C ILE A 94 5.12 2.18 9.76
N ILE A 95 3.90 2.22 10.28
CA ILE A 95 3.43 1.36 11.36
C ILE A 95 2.19 0.63 10.85
N ASP A 96 2.28 -0.69 10.72
CA ASP A 96 1.17 -1.56 10.36
C ASP A 96 0.58 -2.14 11.64
N THR A 97 -0.73 -1.98 11.83
CA THR A 97 -1.45 -2.54 12.95
C THR A 97 -2.61 -3.42 12.51
N THR A 98 -2.91 -4.43 13.32
CA THR A 98 -4.09 -5.29 13.16
C THR A 98 -4.72 -5.61 14.51
N ALA A 99 -6.05 -5.75 14.52
CA ALA A 99 -6.81 -6.20 15.69
C ALA A 99 -6.76 -7.73 15.86
N PRO A 100 -7.14 -8.29 17.01
CA PRO A 100 -7.44 -9.71 17.12
C PRO A 100 -8.60 -10.11 16.20
N PHE A 101 -8.53 -11.30 15.60
CA PHE A 101 -9.62 -11.85 14.78
C PHE A 101 -9.52 -13.38 14.69
N GLY A 102 -10.53 -14.09 15.20
CA GLY A 102 -10.44 -15.54 15.38
C GLY A 102 -9.24 -15.89 16.29
N ASP A 103 -8.35 -16.74 15.81
CA ASP A 103 -7.11 -17.11 16.52
C ASP A 103 -5.95 -16.12 16.29
N LEU A 104 -6.14 -15.08 15.46
CA LEU A 104 -5.13 -14.06 15.20
C LEU A 104 -5.06 -13.08 16.36
N ARG A 105 -3.84 -12.77 16.79
CA ARG A 105 -3.57 -11.77 17.83
C ARG A 105 -3.49 -10.36 17.25
N ALA A 106 -3.63 -9.37 18.12
CA ALA A 106 -3.29 -8.00 17.77
C ALA A 106 -1.79 -7.88 17.48
N VAL A 107 -1.43 -7.06 16.49
CA VAL A 107 -0.03 -6.80 16.12
C VAL A 107 0.14 -5.31 15.85
N SER A 108 1.29 -4.77 16.25
CA SER A 108 1.81 -3.50 15.78
C SER A 108 3.25 -3.69 15.33
N HIS A 109 3.57 -3.24 14.12
CA HIS A 109 4.89 -3.36 13.54
C HIS A 109 5.31 -2.07 12.85
N ARG A 110 6.34 -1.41 13.41
CA ARG A 110 7.04 -0.32 12.74
C ARG A 110 8.14 -0.87 11.84
N GLY A 111 8.15 -0.46 10.58
CA GLY A 111 9.07 -1.03 9.61
C GLY A 111 9.29 -0.15 8.37
N PRO A 112 10.27 -0.53 7.54
CA PRO A 112 10.53 0.14 6.29
C PRO A 112 9.48 -0.22 5.23
N ALA A 113 9.18 0.74 4.37
CA ALA A 113 8.45 0.56 3.13
C ALA A 113 9.18 1.30 1.99
N ARG A 114 8.77 1.06 0.75
CA ARG A 114 9.32 1.75 -0.42
C ARG A 114 8.24 2.04 -1.44
N ILE A 115 8.21 3.26 -1.95
CA ILE A 115 7.40 3.64 -3.10
C ILE A 115 8.11 3.17 -4.36
N ASN A 116 7.46 2.32 -5.14
CA ASN A 116 8.02 1.77 -6.38
C ASN A 116 7.92 2.78 -7.54
N SER A 117 8.43 2.42 -8.72
CA SER A 117 8.37 3.27 -9.92
C SER A 117 6.96 3.46 -10.48
N ALA A 118 6.01 2.60 -10.12
CA ALA A 118 4.60 2.75 -10.45
C ALA A 118 3.87 3.72 -9.48
N GLY A 119 4.52 4.12 -8.38
CA GLY A 119 3.95 4.98 -7.36
C GLY A 119 3.21 4.24 -6.25
N ASP A 120 3.32 2.92 -6.16
CA ASP A 120 2.72 2.10 -5.10
C ASP A 120 3.64 2.02 -3.89
N LEU A 121 3.08 2.10 -2.68
CA LEU A 121 3.80 1.86 -1.43
C LEU A 121 3.91 0.35 -1.16
N VAL A 122 5.13 -0.17 -1.13
CA VAL A 122 5.43 -1.59 -0.96
C VAL A 122 6.06 -1.86 0.39
N VAL A 123 5.49 -2.81 1.13
CA VAL A 123 6.00 -3.35 2.39
C VAL A 123 6.47 -4.77 2.14
N ALA A 124 7.77 -5.02 2.29
CA ALA A 124 8.34 -6.36 2.15
C ALA A 124 8.66 -6.94 3.53
N HIS A 125 8.12 -8.12 3.83
CA HIS A 125 8.45 -8.85 5.05
C HIS A 125 9.54 -9.88 4.77
N ARG A 126 10.39 -10.13 5.77
CA ARG A 126 11.44 -11.16 5.67
C ARG A 126 10.92 -12.58 5.47
N SER A 127 9.65 -12.82 5.78
CA SER A 127 9.01 -14.13 5.59
C SER A 127 8.76 -14.46 4.10
N GLY A 128 8.79 -13.45 3.22
CA GLY A 128 8.41 -13.57 1.82
C GLY A 128 7.03 -12.98 1.53
N ARG A 129 6.24 -12.69 2.57
CA ARG A 129 5.00 -11.92 2.45
C ARG A 129 5.30 -10.49 2.00
N SER A 130 4.44 -9.93 1.16
CA SER A 130 4.50 -8.51 0.79
C SER A 130 3.12 -7.86 0.82
N VAL A 131 3.08 -6.56 1.04
CA VAL A 131 1.87 -5.75 0.92
C VAL A 131 2.12 -4.61 -0.05
N VAL A 132 1.21 -4.42 -0.99
CA VAL A 132 1.25 -3.30 -1.95
C VAL A 132 0.03 -2.44 -1.68
N TYR A 133 0.27 -1.15 -1.40
CA TYR A 133 -0.78 -0.14 -1.28
C TYR A 133 -0.75 0.78 -2.49
N SER A 134 -1.89 0.96 -3.12
CA SER A 134 -2.08 1.86 -4.25
C SER A 134 -3.32 2.72 -4.07
N PHE A 135 -3.34 3.90 -4.68
CA PHE A 135 -4.49 4.79 -4.60
C PHE A 135 -5.66 4.30 -5.46
N GLU A 136 -6.81 4.14 -4.83
CA GLU A 136 -8.12 3.95 -5.46
C GLU A 136 -8.97 5.19 -5.16
N GLY A 137 -8.83 6.23 -6.00
CA GLY A 137 -9.38 7.55 -5.71
C GLY A 137 -8.72 8.16 -4.47
N SER A 138 -9.51 8.46 -3.43
CA SER A 138 -9.02 9.02 -2.16
C SER A 138 -8.70 7.97 -1.09
N ARG A 139 -8.74 6.68 -1.45
CA ARG A 139 -8.56 5.55 -0.53
C ARG A 139 -7.31 4.75 -0.90
N LEU A 140 -6.78 3.99 0.03
CA LEU A 140 -5.67 3.07 -0.22
C LEU A 140 -6.17 1.64 -0.36
N ARG A 141 -6.04 1.07 -1.55
CA ARG A 141 -6.19 -0.36 -1.76
C ARG A 141 -4.92 -1.06 -1.30
N GLY A 142 -5.02 -1.94 -0.32
CA GLY A 142 -3.94 -2.85 0.05
C GLY A 142 -4.17 -4.25 -0.51
N LEU A 143 -3.13 -4.84 -1.08
CA LEU A 143 -3.06 -6.25 -1.48
C LEU A 143 -1.91 -6.91 -0.72
N ARG A 144 -2.23 -7.89 0.13
CA ARG A 144 -1.25 -8.67 0.89
C ARG A 144 -1.06 -10.02 0.24
N TYR A 145 0.09 -10.23 -0.36
CA TYR A 145 0.51 -11.48 -1.00
C TYR A 145 1.14 -12.39 0.04
N ASN A 146 0.45 -13.48 0.37
CA ASN A 146 0.88 -14.46 1.36
C ASN A 146 1.78 -15.53 0.72
N GLU A 147 2.53 -16.25 1.56
CA GLU A 147 3.47 -17.30 1.13
C GLU A 147 2.77 -18.50 0.47
N ASP A 148 1.50 -18.74 0.81
CA ASP A 148 0.67 -19.79 0.22
C ASP A 148 0.06 -19.39 -1.14
N GLY A 149 0.39 -18.19 -1.65
CA GLY A 149 -0.13 -17.66 -2.91
C GLY A 149 -1.51 -17.00 -2.79
N SER A 150 -2.13 -17.01 -1.61
CA SER A 150 -3.36 -16.25 -1.37
C SER A 150 -3.09 -14.74 -1.35
N VAL A 151 -4.13 -13.96 -1.66
CA VAL A 151 -4.07 -12.50 -1.63
C VAL A 151 -5.20 -11.96 -0.77
N ASP A 152 -4.84 -11.33 0.35
CA ASP A 152 -5.80 -10.59 1.16
C ASP A 152 -5.92 -9.16 0.66
N GLN A 153 -7.10 -8.58 0.84
CA GLN A 153 -7.43 -7.26 0.32
C GLN A 153 -7.97 -6.36 1.42
N VAL A 154 -7.67 -5.06 1.34
CA VAL A 154 -8.22 -4.02 2.23
C VAL A 154 -8.41 -2.72 1.44
N LEU A 155 -9.29 -1.83 1.91
CA LEU A 155 -9.53 -0.53 1.28
C LEU A 155 -9.57 0.60 2.31
N LEU A 156 -8.42 1.09 2.72
CA LEU A 156 -8.29 2.01 3.84
C LEU A 156 -8.78 3.42 3.49
N SER A 157 -9.45 4.04 4.46
CA SER A 157 -9.86 5.45 4.40
C SER A 157 -8.92 6.30 5.23
N ARG A 158 -8.63 7.51 4.75
CA ARG A 158 -7.86 8.49 5.49
C ARG A 158 -8.58 8.84 6.80
N GLN A 159 -7.86 8.75 7.91
CA GLN A 159 -8.36 9.08 9.24
C GLN A 159 -8.07 10.55 9.56
N PRO A 160 -8.95 11.23 10.32
CA PRO A 160 -8.62 12.52 10.91
C PRO A 160 -7.46 12.35 11.90
N GLN A 161 -6.55 13.33 11.91
CA GLN A 161 -5.46 13.43 12.89
C GLN A 161 -5.75 14.56 13.87
#